data_AF-A0AAE9GBW7-F1
#
_entry.id   AF-A0AAE9GBW7-F1
#
_cell.length_a   1.000
_cell.length_b   1.000
_cell.length_c   1.000
_cell.angle_alpha   90.00
_cell.angle_beta   90.00
_cell.angle_gamma   90.00
#
_symmetry.space_group_name_H-M   'P 1'
#
loop_
_entity.id
_entity.type
_entity.pdbx_description
1 polymer ?
#
loop_
_entity_poly.entity_id
_entity_poly.type
_entity_poly.pdbx_seq_one_letter_code
_entity_poly.pdbx_strand_id
1 'polypeptide(L)'
;MYGLFNHRSAFVIDIFKRIAVIMPGSYGLLYIHNEEDDKGKIDYSNEFVAWKLARGNLTLEKNPFLSPCIEDFFNPSRVDM
;
A
#
# COMPACT_ATOMS: atom_id res chain seq x y z
N MET A 1 1.48 -19.47 -11.72
CA MET A 1 2.32 -18.40 -11.15
C MET A 1 1.46 -17.14 -11.15
N TYR A 2 0.78 -16.87 -10.05
CA TYR A 2 -0.21 -15.79 -9.94
C TYR A 2 0.56 -14.50 -9.64
N GLY A 3 0.78 -13.67 -10.66
CA GLY A 3 1.59 -12.46 -10.53
C GLY A 3 0.92 -11.46 -9.58
N LEU A 4 1.68 -10.96 -8.60
CA LEU A 4 1.31 -9.79 -7.81
C LEU A 4 1.43 -8.55 -8.71
N PHE A 5 0.43 -8.33 -9.57
CA PHE A 5 0.44 -7.23 -10.54
C PHE A 5 0.34 -5.84 -9.89
N ASN A 6 -0.03 -5.78 -8.60
CA ASN A 6 -0.08 -4.54 -7.84
C ASN A 6 1.27 -4.17 -7.21
N HIS A 7 2.37 -4.49 -7.89
CA HIS A 7 3.68 -4.07 -7.45
C HIS A 7 3.91 -2.57 -7.70
N ARG A 8 4.80 -1.95 -6.93
CA ARG A 8 5.13 -0.54 -7.03
C ARG A 8 5.59 -0.19 -8.45
N SER A 9 4.84 0.72 -9.08
CA SER A 9 5.15 1.26 -10.40
C SER A 9 5.07 2.78 -10.38
N ALA A 10 6.17 3.44 -10.72
CA ALA A 10 6.24 4.90 -10.80
C ALA A 10 5.17 5.46 -11.76
N PHE A 11 4.92 4.75 -12.87
CA PHE A 11 3.94 5.15 -13.87
C PHE A 11 2.53 5.30 -13.31
N VAL A 12 2.08 4.35 -12.47
CA VAL A 12 0.73 4.39 -11.88
C VAL A 12 0.60 5.57 -10.91
N ILE A 13 1.64 5.82 -10.12
CA ILE A 13 1.68 6.98 -9.20
C ILE A 13 1.64 8.29 -9.99
N ASP A 14 2.37 8.37 -11.10
CA ASP A 14 2.41 9.57 -11.94
C ASP A 14 1.07 9.85 -12.64
N ILE A 15 0.30 8.81 -13.01
CA ILE A 15 -1.09 8.97 -13.45
C ILE A 15 -1.92 9.64 -12.35
N PHE A 16 -1.84 9.17 -11.11
CA PHE A 16 -2.58 9.76 -9.99
C PHE A 16 -2.19 11.22 -9.74
N LYS A 17 -0.89 11.55 -9.83
CA LYS A 17 -0.43 12.95 -9.78
C LYS A 17 -1.03 13.78 -10.91
N ARG A 18 -1.09 13.22 -12.13
CA ARG A 18 -1.67 13.92 -13.29
C ARG A 18 -3.17 14.16 -13.11
N ILE A 19 -3.90 13.18 -12.61
CA ILE A 19 -5.33 13.29 -12.28
C ILE A 19 -5.55 14.37 -11.21
N ALA A 20 -4.70 14.43 -10.19
CA ALA A 20 -4.77 15.42 -9.13
C ALA A 20 -4.69 16.87 -9.68
N VAL A 21 -3.88 17.09 -10.71
CA VAL A 21 -3.72 18.39 -11.38
C VAL A 21 -4.88 18.70 -12.33
N ILE A 22 -5.28 17.74 -13.18
CA ILE A 22 -6.28 17.97 -14.23
C ILE A 22 -7.71 18.01 -13.65
N MET A 23 -7.96 17.24 -12.59
CA MET A 23 -9.25 17.13 -11.93
C MET A 23 -9.11 17.36 -10.42
N PRO A 24 -8.98 18.62 -9.97
CA PRO A 24 -8.77 18.93 -8.56
C PRO A 24 -9.99 18.62 -7.68
N GLY A 25 -11.13 18.22 -8.24
CA GLY A 25 -12.29 17.70 -7.48
C GLY A 25 -12.29 16.18 -7.29
N SER A 26 -11.32 15.47 -7.87
CA SER A 26 -11.29 14.00 -7.87
C SER A 26 -10.93 13.42 -6.49
N TYR A 27 -11.41 12.21 -6.29
CA TYR A 27 -11.10 11.36 -5.14
C TYR A 27 -10.59 10.01 -5.65
N GLY A 28 -9.66 9.41 -4.93
CA GLY A 28 -9.10 8.11 -5.30
C GLY A 28 -8.31 7.48 -4.17
N LEU A 29 -8.18 6.16 -4.25
CA LEU A 29 -7.37 5.36 -3.33
C LEU A 29 -6.56 4.35 -4.15
N LEU A 30 -5.26 4.29 -3.90
CA LEU A 30 -4.35 3.39 -4.59
C LEU A 30 -3.53 2.62 -3.55
N TYR A 31 -3.88 1.34 -3.40
CA TYR A 31 -3.06 0.37 -2.67
C TYR A 31 -1.93 -0.08 -3.57
N ILE A 32 -0.71 -0.17 -3.04
CA ILE A 32 0.46 -0.69 -3.74
C ILE A 32 1.11 -1.72 -2.83
N HIS A 33 1.40 -2.89 -3.37
CA HIS A 33 2.21 -3.90 -2.70
C HIS A 33 3.69 -3.63 -2.98
N ASN A 34 4.48 -3.33 -1.95
CA ASN A 34 5.91 -3.05 -2.10
C ASN A 34 6.73 -3.95 -1.18
N GLU A 35 7.22 -5.08 -1.70
CA GLU A 35 8.03 -6.03 -0.93
C GLU A 35 9.46 -5.52 -0.65
N GLU A 36 9.93 -4.53 -1.41
CA GLU A 36 11.27 -3.94 -1.26
C GLU A 36 11.26 -2.64 -0.43
N ASP A 37 10.18 -2.39 0.32
CA ASP A 37 10.01 -1.15 1.06
C ASP A 37 10.95 -1.02 2.29
N ASP A 38 11.52 -2.16 2.72
CA ASP A 38 12.56 -2.27 3.75
C ASP A 38 13.83 -1.47 3.43
N LYS A 39 14.03 -1.10 2.15
CA LYS A 39 15.18 -0.30 1.67
C LYS A 39 14.88 1.20 1.52
N GLY A 40 13.66 1.64 1.88
CA GLY A 40 13.25 3.04 1.85
C GLY A 40 13.81 3.89 2.99
N LYS A 41 13.53 5.21 2.98
CA LYS A 41 13.80 6.10 4.13
C LYS A 41 12.86 5.86 5.31
N ILE A 42 11.67 5.33 5.03
CA ILE A 42 10.65 4.94 5.99
C ILE A 42 10.25 3.54 5.59
N ASP A 43 10.28 2.63 6.55
CA ASP A 43 9.93 1.22 6.36
C ASP A 43 8.41 1.04 6.56
N TYR A 44 7.71 0.63 5.49
CA TYR A 44 6.30 0.22 5.53
C TYR A 44 6.12 -1.28 5.23
N SER A 45 7.18 -2.10 5.35
CA SER A 45 7.13 -3.55 5.04
C SER A 45 6.04 -4.32 5.78
N ASN A 46 5.67 -3.88 6.99
CA ASN A 46 4.60 -4.47 7.79
C ASN A 46 3.37 -3.56 7.98
N GLU A 47 3.19 -2.56 7.11
CA GLU A 47 2.07 -1.63 7.19
C GLU A 47 1.25 -1.61 5.90
N PHE A 48 -0.07 -1.62 6.04
CA PHE A 48 -0.95 -1.35 4.91
C PHE A 48 -1.01 0.16 4.65
N VAL A 49 -0.27 0.62 3.65
CA VAL A 49 -0.29 2.01 3.20
C VAL A 49 -1.04 2.17 1.89
N ALA A 50 -1.72 3.32 1.73
CA ALA A 50 -2.43 3.67 0.52
C ALA A 50 -2.14 5.12 0.11
N TRP A 51 -2.03 5.34 -1.20
CA TRP A 51 -2.04 6.68 -1.76
C TRP A 51 -3.47 7.19 -1.83
N LYS A 52 -3.76 8.24 -1.08
CA LYS A 52 -5.06 8.92 -1.03
C LYS A 52 -5.01 10.15 -1.94
N LEU A 53 -5.87 10.20 -2.95
CA LEU A 53 -6.15 11.39 -3.72
C LEU A 53 -7.42 12.04 -3.17
N ALA A 54 -7.31 13.27 -2.68
CA ALA A 54 -8.44 14.05 -2.22
C ALA A 54 -8.28 15.50 -2.64
N ARG A 55 -9.19 15.96 -3.50
CA ARG A 55 -9.24 17.35 -3.96
C ARG A 55 -7.91 17.87 -4.53
N GLY A 56 -7.29 17.07 -5.40
CA GLY A 56 -5.99 17.41 -5.99
C GLY A 56 -4.78 17.19 -5.09
N ASN A 57 -4.96 16.71 -3.86
CA ASN A 57 -3.86 16.35 -2.96
C ASN A 57 -3.66 14.85 -2.96
N LEU A 58 -2.45 14.40 -3.31
CA LEU A 58 -2.06 13.00 -3.27
C LEU A 58 -1.13 12.78 -2.06
N THR A 59 -1.60 12.07 -1.04
CA THR A 59 -0.84 11.77 0.19
C THR A 59 -0.69 10.27 0.39
N LEU A 60 0.39 9.83 1.03
CA LEU A 60 0.54 8.46 1.51
C LEU A 60 -0.01 8.38 2.93
N GLU A 61 -0.94 7.46 3.18
CA GLU A 61 -1.63 7.31 4.46
C GLU A 61 -1.52 5.86 4.92
N LYS A 62 -1.28 5.67 6.22
CA LYS A 62 -1.41 4.35 6.86
C LYS A 62 -2.89 4.01 6.98
N ASN A 63 -3.27 2.76 6.76
CA ASN A 63 -4.63 2.29 6.98
C ASN A 63 -4.77 1.77 8.41
N PRO A 64 -5.48 2.49 9.32
CA PRO A 64 -5.63 2.08 10.71
C PRO A 64 -6.62 0.91 10.91
N PHE A 65 -7.38 0.54 9.87
CA PHE A 65 -8.41 -0.50 9.95
C PHE A 65 -7.91 -1.88 9.51
N LEU A 66 -6.70 -1.96 8.97
CA LEU A 66 -6.08 -3.22 8.59
C LEU A 66 -4.99 -3.55 9.61
N SER A 67 -5.11 -4.72 10.23
CA SER A 67 -4.07 -5.23 11.12
C SER A 67 -2.77 -5.46 10.33
N PRO A 68 -1.59 -5.18 10.92
CA PRO A 68 -0.31 -5.55 10.34
C PRO A 68 -0.28 -7.04 9.95
N CYS A 69 0.56 -7.39 8.97
CA CYS A 69 0.81 -8.79 8.68
C CYS A 69 1.52 -9.41 9.89
N ILE A 70 0.82 -10.28 10.61
CA ILE A 70 1.45 -11.11 11.64
C ILE A 70 1.94 -12.33 10.89
N GLU A 71 3.26 -12.51 10.80
CA GLU A 71 3.80 -13.80 10.44
C GLU A 71 3.30 -14.79 11.50
N ASP A 72 2.38 -15.68 11.11
CA ASP A 72 2.07 -16.86 11.90
C ASP A 72 3.34 -17.70 11.92
N PHE A 73 4.18 -17.46 12.93
CA PHE A 73 5.22 -18.40 13.30
C PHE A 73 4.50 -19.72 13.54
N PHE A 74 4.71 -20.69 12.65
CA PHE A 74 4.17 -22.03 12.81
C PHE A 74 4.51 -22.50 14.23
N ASN A 75 3.50 -22.53 15.08
CA ASN A 75 3.66 -22.98 16.45
C ASN A 75 3.21 -24.45 16.49
N PRO A 76 4.15 -25.42 16.50
CA PRO A 76 3.81 -26.84 16.53
C PRO A 76 3.01 -27.25 17.77
N SER A 77 2.94 -26.40 18.81
CA SER A 77 2.10 -26.64 20.00
C SER A 77 0.64 -26.17 19.86
N ARG A 78 0.27 -25.52 18.73
CA ARG A 78 -1.12 -25.15 18.39
C ARG A 78 -1.81 -26.14 17.46
N VAL A 79 -1.19 -27.29 17.20
CA VAL A 79 -1.89 -28.43 16.61
C VAL A 79 -2.70 -29.04 17.75
N ASP A 80 -4.01 -28.82 17.72
CA ASP A 80 -4.94 -29.19 18.77
C ASP A 80 -4.80 -30.66 19.20
N MET A 81 -4.90 -30.83 20.53
CA MET A 81 -5.40 -32.02 21.22
C MET A 81 -6.83 -32.33 20.80
#